data_AF-A0A433DCM1-F1
#
_entry.id   AF-A0A433DCM1-F1
#
_cell.length_a   1.000
_cell.length_b   1.000
_cell.length_c   1.000
_cell.angle_alpha   90.00
_cell.angle_beta   90.00
_cell.angle_gamma   90.00
#
_symmetry.space_group_name_H-M   'P 1'
#
loop_
_entity.id
_entity.type
_entity.pdbx_description
1 polymer ?
#
loop_
_entity_poly.entity_id
_entity_poly.type
_entity_poly.pdbx_seq_one_letter_code
_entity_poly.pdbx_strand_id
1 'polypeptide(L)'
;MKLFIFIYAMGRFDMDPSWSETGDRYLIKLFRDYVFHQVDENGVPVVDMVHVLTCMNKLDAGLDEKIMLMSRDEQSCLIVSYKEIKNCIIASFRDLSSGRK
;
A
#
# COMPACT_ATOMS: atom_id res chain seq x y z
N MET A 1 2.74 -3.13 14.25
CA MET A 1 3.86 -2.15 14.37
C MET A 1 4.96 -2.31 13.31
N LYS A 2 5.44 -3.53 13.00
CA LYS A 2 6.47 -3.76 11.97
C LYS A 2 6.03 -3.38 10.53
N LEU A 3 4.77 -3.67 10.16
CA LEU A 3 4.24 -3.33 8.84
C LEU A 3 4.16 -1.81 8.60
N PHE A 4 3.75 -1.04 9.61
CA PHE A 4 3.65 0.42 9.53
C PHE A 4 5.02 1.06 9.25
N ILE A 5 6.06 0.60 9.96
CA ILE A 5 7.44 1.06 9.74
C ILE A 5 7.90 0.71 8.33
N PHE A 6 7.56 -0.46 7.81
CA PHE A 6 7.95 -0.85 6.45
C PHE A 6 7.28 -0.01 5.37
N ILE A 7 5.96 0.22 5.46
CA ILE A 7 5.22 1.06 4.50
C ILE A 7 5.75 2.50 4.55
N TYR A 8 6.01 3.02 5.75
CA TYR A 8 6.56 4.36 5.94
C TYR A 8 8.02 4.48 5.48
N ALA A 9 8.86 3.49 5.77
CA ALA A 9 10.26 3.46 5.35
C ALA A 9 10.43 3.25 3.84
N MET A 10 9.56 2.46 3.19
CA MET A 10 9.52 2.34 1.73
C MET A 10 9.21 3.67 1.04
N GLY A 11 8.37 4.52 1.67
CA GLY A 11 8.16 5.89 1.20
C GLY A 11 9.41 6.79 1.27
N ARG A 12 10.45 6.40 2.02
CA ARG A 12 11.77 7.07 2.00
C ARG A 12 12.74 6.43 1.00
N PHE A 13 12.44 5.24 0.48
CA PHE A 13 13.16 4.56 -0.60
C PHE A 13 12.58 4.91 -1.99
N ASP A 14 11.93 6.07 -2.12
CA ASP A 14 11.40 6.64 -3.36
C ASP A 14 12.55 7.17 -4.28
N MET A 15 13.60 6.36 -4.46
CA MET A 15 14.81 6.68 -5.23
C MET A 15 15.07 5.66 -6.34
N ASP A 16 14.05 4.90 -6.76
CA ASP A 16 14.14 4.16 -8.03
C ASP A 16 12.76 4.01 -8.71
N PRO A 17 12.46 4.82 -9.74
CA PRO A 17 11.24 4.71 -10.53
C PRO A 17 11.00 3.30 -11.09
N SER A 18 12.08 2.53 -11.34
CA SER A 18 12.00 1.16 -11.85
C SER A 18 11.50 0.14 -10.83
N TRP A 19 11.46 0.49 -9.53
CA TRP A 19 11.04 -0.43 -8.47
C TRP A 19 9.52 -0.66 -8.44
N SER A 20 8.72 0.19 -9.09
CA SER A 20 7.29 0.33 -8.79
C SER A 20 6.32 0.01 -9.92
N GLU A 21 6.78 -0.40 -11.10
CA GLU A 21 5.91 -0.51 -12.29
C GLU A 21 5.35 -1.92 -12.56
N THR A 22 5.70 -2.95 -11.79
CA THR A 22 5.18 -4.31 -12.04
C THR A 22 5.04 -5.18 -10.78
N GLY A 23 3.96 -5.98 -10.73
CA GLY A 23 3.73 -7.02 -9.73
C GLY A 23 3.40 -6.53 -8.32
N ASP A 24 3.87 -7.29 -7.32
CA ASP A 24 3.62 -7.09 -5.88
C ASP A 24 3.99 -5.69 -5.37
N ARG A 25 5.02 -5.06 -5.94
CA ARG A 25 5.46 -3.72 -5.51
C ARG A 25 4.50 -2.62 -5.95
N TYR A 26 3.87 -2.78 -7.12
CA TYR A 26 2.83 -1.86 -7.59
C TYR A 26 1.59 -1.92 -6.70
N LEU A 27 1.20 -3.12 -6.25
CA LEU A 27 0.12 -3.32 -5.29
C LEU A 27 0.36 -2.53 -3.99
N ILE A 28 1.57 -2.63 -3.43
CA ILE A 28 1.95 -1.93 -2.19
C ILE A 28 1.92 -0.41 -2.39
N LYS A 29 2.36 0.09 -3.55
CA LYS A 29 2.31 1.52 -3.91
C LYS A 29 0.86 2.02 -3.97
N LEU A 30 -0.03 1.31 -4.65
CA LEU A 30 -1.44 1.71 -4.72
C LEU A 30 -2.12 1.65 -3.34
N PHE A 31 -1.80 0.66 -2.52
CA PHE A 31 -2.34 0.59 -1.16
C PHE A 31 -1.86 1.76 -0.30
N ARG A 32 -0.59 2.18 -0.44
CA ARG A 32 -0.08 3.37 0.23
C ARG A 32 -0.85 4.61 -0.20
N ASP A 33 -1.09 4.79 -1.49
CA ASP A 33 -1.83 5.93 -2.00
C ASP A 33 -3.29 5.92 -1.50
N TYR A 34 -3.94 4.74 -1.45
CA TYR A 34 -5.27 4.56 -0.87
C TYR A 34 -5.35 4.96 0.62
N VAL A 35 -4.29 4.73 1.40
CA VAL A 35 -4.28 5.03 2.85
C VAL A 35 -3.93 6.49 3.12
N PHE A 36 -2.99 7.07 2.39
CA PHE A 36 -2.38 8.37 2.73
C PHE A 36 -2.74 9.52 1.78
N HIS A 37 -3.26 9.24 0.59
CA HIS A 37 -3.63 10.23 -0.42
C HIS A 37 -5.13 10.22 -0.68
N GLN A 38 -5.94 10.25 0.38
CA GLN A 38 -7.37 10.51 0.22
C GLN A 38 -7.57 11.98 -0.16
N VAL A 39 -8.53 12.21 -1.06
CA VAL A 39 -9.00 13.55 -1.44
C VAL A 39 -10.46 13.68 -1.03
N ASP A 40 -10.84 14.87 -0.57
CA ASP A 40 -12.25 15.19 -0.32
C ASP A 40 -13.02 15.44 -1.63
N GLU A 41 -14.30 15.75 -1.52
CA GLU A 41 -15.17 16.05 -2.67
C GLU A 41 -14.71 17.27 -3.50
N ASN A 42 -13.85 18.12 -2.94
CA ASN A 42 -13.28 19.28 -3.61
C ASN A 42 -11.87 19.01 -4.17
N GLY A 43 -11.38 17.77 -4.08
CA GLY A 43 -10.04 17.40 -4.51
C GLY A 43 -8.93 17.84 -3.55
N VAL A 44 -9.27 18.27 -2.34
CA VAL A 44 -8.29 18.68 -1.33
C VAL A 44 -7.75 17.42 -0.65
N PRO A 45 -6.41 17.26 -0.53
CA PRO A 45 -5.83 16.11 0.16
C PRO A 45 -6.19 16.17 1.65
N VAL A 46 -6.87 15.14 2.14
CA VAL A 46 -7.28 15.01 3.54
C VAL A 46 -6.71 13.72 4.09
N VAL A 47 -5.99 13.81 5.22
CA VAL A 47 -5.51 12.65 5.95
C VAL A 47 -6.46 12.37 7.10
N ASP A 48 -7.37 11.41 6.93
CA ASP A 48 -8.22 10.92 8.01
C ASP A 48 -7.48 9.86 8.83
N MET A 49 -7.11 10.20 10.06
CA MET A 49 -6.46 9.26 10.97
C MET A 49 -7.34 8.04 11.31
N VAL A 50 -8.66 8.17 11.29
CA VAL A 50 -9.59 7.04 11.52
C VAL A 50 -9.48 6.05 10.37
N HIS A 51 -9.46 6.54 9.12
CA HIS A 51 -9.22 5.70 7.93
C HIS A 51 -7.89 4.97 8.01
N VAL A 52 -6.80 5.70 8.32
CA VAL A 52 -5.45 5.12 8.41
C VAL A 52 -5.41 4.00 9.46
N LEU A 53 -5.92 4.26 10.66
CA LEU A 53 -5.95 3.27 11.74
C LEU A 53 -6.82 2.05 11.38
N THR A 54 -7.98 2.29 10.77
CA THR A 54 -8.88 1.21 10.34
C THR A 54 -8.21 0.33 9.29
N CYS A 55 -7.62 0.93 8.25
CA CYS A 55 -6.92 0.20 7.21
C CYS A 55 -5.73 -0.59 7.76
N MET A 56 -4.96 0.00 8.68
CA MET A 56 -3.83 -0.69 9.33
C MET A 56 -4.29 -1.85 10.20
N ASN A 57 -5.39 -1.71 10.95
CA ASN A 57 -5.95 -2.79 11.77
C ASN A 57 -6.44 -3.95 10.90
N LYS A 58 -7.17 -3.66 9.82
CA LYS A 58 -7.65 -4.66 8.85
C LYS A 58 -6.50 -5.39 8.15
N LEU A 59 -5.47 -4.64 7.77
CA LEU A 59 -4.25 -5.18 7.18
C LEU A 59 -3.50 -6.10 8.15
N ASP A 60 -3.31 -5.67 9.41
CA ASP A 60 -2.60 -6.45 10.42
C ASP A 60 -3.37 -7.73 10.79
N ALA A 61 -4.70 -7.66 10.86
CA ALA A 61 -5.57 -8.83 11.00
C ALA A 61 -5.55 -9.76 9.77
N GLY A 62 -5.28 -9.23 8.58
CA GLY A 62 -5.28 -9.99 7.32
C GLY A 62 -6.68 -10.45 6.91
N LEU A 63 -7.65 -9.54 6.95
CA LEU A 63 -9.05 -9.83 6.63
C LEU A 63 -9.23 -10.18 5.13
N ASP A 64 -10.24 -11.01 4.83
CA ASP A 64 -10.66 -11.32 3.45
C ASP A 64 -11.52 -10.19 2.84
N GLU A 65 -11.76 -9.09 3.57
CA GLU A 65 -12.43 -7.89 3.06
C GLU A 65 -11.65 -7.32 1.86
N LYS A 66 -12.37 -7.07 0.76
CA LYS A 66 -11.80 -6.55 -0.48
C LYS A 66 -11.98 -5.04 -0.58
N ILE A 67 -10.92 -4.37 -1.01
CA ILE A 67 -10.88 -2.95 -1.33
C ILE A 67 -10.49 -2.76 -2.79
N MET A 68 -10.90 -1.64 -3.35
CA MET A 68 -10.51 -1.22 -4.69
C MET A 68 -9.35 -0.24 -4.59
N LEU A 69 -8.26 -0.57 -5.27
CA LEU A 69 -7.08 0.25 -5.41
C LEU A 69 -7.05 0.82 -6.82
N MET A 70 -6.85 2.13 -6.94
CA MET A 70 -6.88 2.83 -8.23
C MET A 70 -5.58 3.62 -8.41
N SER A 71 -5.06 3.62 -9.63
CA SER A 71 -3.93 4.48 -10.01
C SER A 71 -4.34 5.96 -10.05
N ARG A 72 -3.38 6.86 -9.89
CA ARG A 72 -3.64 8.31 -9.89
C ARG A 72 -4.14 8.87 -11.21
N ASP A 73 -3.84 8.20 -12.32
CA ASP A 73 -4.35 8.51 -13.66
C ASP A 73 -5.70 7.83 -13.96
N GLU A 74 -6.26 7.13 -12.97
CA GLU A 74 -7.52 6.39 -13.04
C GLU A 74 -7.57 5.30 -14.13
N GLN A 75 -6.44 4.97 -14.75
CA GLN A 75 -6.37 4.00 -15.85
C GLN A 75 -6.33 2.54 -15.37
N SER A 76 -5.95 2.31 -14.11
CA SER A 76 -5.79 0.98 -13.54
C SER A 76 -6.57 0.83 -12.24
N CYS A 77 -7.38 -0.22 -12.14
CA CYS A 77 -8.13 -0.59 -10.95
C CYS A 77 -7.83 -2.05 -10.57
N LEU A 78 -7.58 -2.29 -9.28
CA LEU A 78 -7.33 -3.62 -8.72
C LEU A 78 -8.26 -3.85 -7.53
N ILE A 79 -8.96 -4.99 -7.51
CA ILE A 79 -9.79 -5.39 -6.37
C ILE A 79 -9.05 -6.48 -5.60
N VAL A 80 -8.70 -6.19 -4.35
CA VAL A 80 -7.73 -6.98 -3.59
C VAL A 80 -8.16 -7.06 -2.13
N SER A 81 -7.91 -8.18 -1.47
CA SER A 81 -8.18 -8.33 -0.03
C SER A 81 -7.02 -7.83 0.84
N TYR A 82 -7.33 -7.42 2.07
CA TYR A 82 -6.30 -7.07 3.05
C TYR A 82 -5.32 -8.23 3.30
N LYS A 83 -5.80 -9.48 3.23
CA LYS A 83 -4.98 -10.69 3.30
C LYS A 83 -3.96 -10.78 2.17
N GLU A 84 -4.38 -10.53 0.93
CA GLU A 84 -3.49 -10.52 -0.24
C GLU A 84 -2.42 -9.42 -0.12
N ILE A 85 -2.83 -8.21 0.29
CA ILE A 85 -1.90 -7.09 0.52
C ILE A 85 -0.88 -7.45 1.61
N LYS A 86 -1.32 -8.04 2.72
CA LYS A 86 -0.44 -8.47 3.81
C LYS A 86 0.60 -9.48 3.33
N ASN A 87 0.18 -10.48 2.56
CA ASN A 87 1.08 -11.50 2.00
C ASN A 87 2.11 -10.87 1.07
N CYS A 88 1.66 -9.97 0.19
CA CYS A 88 2.50 -9.21 -0.74
C CYS A 88 3.57 -8.37 -0.01
N ILE A 89 3.19 -7.68 1.07
CA ILE A 89 4.11 -6.91 1.90
C ILE A 89 5.15 -7.82 2.57
N ILE A 90 4.72 -8.96 3.13
CA ILE A 90 5.62 -9.92 3.77
C ILE A 90 6.60 -10.53 2.76
N ALA A 91 6.13 -10.87 1.57
CA ALA A 91 6.97 -11.38 0.48
C ALA A 91 8.02 -10.34 0.07
N SER A 92 7.58 -9.10 -0.22
CA SER A 92 8.49 -8.00 -0.58
C SER A 92 9.51 -7.69 0.52
N PHE A 93 9.10 -7.75 1.79
CA PHE A 93 10.00 -7.57 2.92
C PHE A 93 11.06 -8.68 3.01
N ARG A 94 10.67 -9.93 2.77
CA ARG A 94 11.60 -11.07 2.74
C ARG A 94 12.61 -10.94 1.60
N ASP A 95 12.17 -10.55 0.42
CA ASP A 95 13.06 -10.35 -0.73
C ASP A 95 14.13 -9.31 -0.43
N LEU A 96 13.71 -8.14 0.08
CA LEU A 96 14.63 -7.06 0.51
C LEU A 96 15.59 -7.50 1.60
N SER A 97 15.10 -8.28 2.58
CA SER A 97 15.92 -8.77 3.69
C SER A 97 16.93 -9.84 3.25
N SER A 98 16.65 -10.54 2.15
CA SER A 98 17.50 -11.62 1.63
C SER A 98 18.65 -11.16 0.74
N GLY A 99 18.71 -9.86 0.40
CA GLY A 99 19.81 -9.29 -0.41
C GLY A 99 19.82 -9.71 -1.89
N ARG A 100 18.76 -10.34 -2.40
CA ARG A 100 18.58 -10.54 -3.84
C ARG A 100 18.21 -9.20 -4.49
N LYS A 101 19.22 -8.55 -5.06
CA LYS A 101 19.05 -7.51 -6.09
C LYS A 101 18.66 -8.17 -7.40
#